data_AF-A0A357KSM0-F1
#
_entry.id   AF-A0A357KSM0-F1
#
_cell.length_a   1.000
_cell.length_b   1.000
_cell.length_c   1.000
_cell.angle_alpha   90.00
_cell.angle_beta   90.00
_cell.angle_gamma   90.00
#
_symmetry.space_group_name_H-M   'P 1'
#
loop_
_entity.id
_entity.type
_entity.pdbx_description
1 polymer ?
#
loop_
_entity_poly.entity_id
_entity_poly.type
_entity_poly.pdbx_seq_one_letter_code
_entity_poly.pdbx_strand_id
1 'polypeptide(L)'
;MTLAMDDVAIIDDRGGSAPSSRDRSSITALTRAGAPPPRFAAMPVATLLAEARAPATLADADEPDLIKSRRRLDDRERALQREITSKQHERAAYAGASLVAVLCGCVAALRRQGALPLTTYLWSFFPALGAVITIGAGQGLTHAVGAPGLVLLWGGVAALSIYTALEFSRLCRH
;
A
#
# COMPACT_ATOMS: atom_id res chain seq x y z
N MET A 1 -16.94 -9.50 -29.73
CA MET A 1 -17.86 -10.55 -29.24
C MET A 1 -19.11 -10.46 -30.09
N THR A 2 -19.35 -11.48 -30.91
CA THR A 2 -20.45 -11.50 -31.88
C THR A 2 -21.58 -12.32 -31.25
N LEU A 3 -22.68 -11.67 -30.89
CA LEU A 3 -23.85 -12.37 -30.39
C LEU A 3 -24.69 -12.74 -31.63
N ALA A 4 -24.61 -13.99 -32.08
CA ALA A 4 -25.49 -14.51 -33.13
C ALA A 4 -26.73 -15.07 -32.44
N MET A 5 -27.87 -14.41 -32.60
CA MET A 5 -29.16 -14.98 -32.23
C MET A 5 -29.74 -15.62 -33.49
N ASP A 6 -29.70 -16.95 -33.56
CA ASP A 6 -30.49 -17.69 -34.53
C ASP A 6 -31.92 -17.82 -33.95
N ASP A 7 -32.92 -17.58 -34.80
CA ASP A 7 -34.35 -17.78 -34.52
C ASP A 7 -35.01 -16.78 -33.54
N VAL A 8 -34.94 -15.48 -33.85
CA VAL A 8 -35.68 -14.44 -33.10
C VAL A 8 -37.09 -14.27 -33.69
N ALA A 9 -38.10 -14.81 -33.01
CA ALA A 9 -39.50 -14.54 -33.34
C ALA A 9 -39.92 -13.17 -32.78
N ILE A 10 -40.18 -12.20 -33.67
CA ILE A 10 -40.77 -10.92 -33.28
C ILE A 10 -42.27 -11.14 -33.15
N ILE A 11 -42.77 -11.10 -31.92
CA ILE A 11 -44.20 -11.10 -31.64
C ILE A 11 -44.67 -9.66 -31.84
N ASP A 12 -45.24 -9.37 -33.02
CA ASP A 12 -45.93 -8.11 -33.26
C ASP A 12 -47.33 -8.21 -32.66
N ASP A 13 -47.63 -7.36 -31.68
CA ASP A 13 -48.88 -7.39 -30.90
C ASP A 13 -50.08 -6.83 -31.71
N ARG A 14 -49.89 -6.56 -33.00
CA ARG A 14 -50.92 -6.11 -33.93
C ARG A 14 -51.34 -7.28 -34.81
N GLY A 15 -52.38 -7.99 -34.38
CA GLY A 15 -52.90 -9.23 -35.00
C GLY A 15 -53.24 -9.14 -36.50
N GLY A 16 -52.23 -9.32 -37.36
CA GLY A 16 -52.37 -9.40 -38.81
C GLY A 16 -51.19 -10.13 -39.45
N SER A 17 -51.30 -11.46 -39.52
CA SER A 17 -50.26 -12.36 -40.07
C SER A 17 -50.13 -12.29 -41.60
N ALA A 18 -48.92 -12.00 -42.06
CA ALA A 18 -48.31 -12.68 -43.19
C ALA A 18 -46.84 -13.01 -42.83
N PRO A 19 -46.36 -14.25 -43.00
CA PRO A 19 -45.00 -14.62 -42.62
C PRO A 19 -43.98 -13.98 -43.57
N SER A 20 -43.42 -12.83 -43.21
CA SER A 20 -42.30 -12.25 -43.94
C SER A 20 -41.01 -12.93 -43.50
N SER A 21 -40.44 -13.78 -44.36
CA SER A 21 -39.06 -14.23 -44.24
C SER A 21 -38.14 -13.01 -44.36
N ARG A 22 -37.45 -12.63 -43.27
CA ARG A 22 -36.49 -11.52 -43.28
C ARG A 22 -35.07 -12.04 -43.23
N ASP A 23 -34.27 -11.41 -44.07
CA ASP A 23 -32.86 -11.60 -44.27
C ASP A 23 -32.07 -11.36 -42.97
N ARG A 24 -31.02 -12.15 -42.78
CA ARG A 24 -30.28 -12.31 -41.53
C ARG A 24 -29.64 -10.98 -41.09
N SER A 25 -30.23 -10.29 -40.12
CA SER A 25 -29.66 -9.06 -39.57
C SER A 25 -28.60 -9.36 -38.51
N SER A 26 -27.32 -9.33 -38.89
CA SER A 26 -26.22 -9.41 -37.92
C SER A 26 -25.94 -8.03 -37.31
N ILE A 27 -26.30 -7.82 -36.05
CA ILE A 27 -25.88 -6.62 -35.29
C ILE A 27 -24.43 -6.81 -34.89
N THR A 28 -23.54 -6.28 -35.71
CA THR A 28 -22.10 -6.24 -35.43
C THR A 28 -21.82 -4.95 -34.66
N ALA A 29 -20.93 -5.00 -33.66
CA ALA A 29 -20.59 -3.88 -32.76
C ALA A 29 -21.55 -3.62 -31.57
N LEU A 30 -22.06 -4.69 -30.93
CA LEU A 30 -22.59 -4.57 -29.57
C LEU A 30 -21.42 -4.26 -28.60
N THR A 31 -21.27 -2.98 -28.27
CA THR A 31 -20.36 -2.54 -27.21
C THR A 31 -21.09 -2.66 -25.88
N ARG A 32 -20.45 -3.24 -24.87
CA ARG A 32 -21.06 -3.36 -23.53
C ARG A 32 -21.44 -1.97 -23.04
N ALA A 33 -22.67 -1.79 -22.56
CA ALA A 33 -23.05 -0.58 -21.86
C ALA A 33 -22.06 -0.35 -20.70
N GLY A 34 -21.33 0.77 -20.73
CA GLY A 34 -20.26 1.08 -19.79
C GLY A 34 -18.84 0.63 -20.19
N ALA A 35 -18.62 0.11 -21.41
CA ALA A 35 -17.27 -0.10 -21.91
C ALA A 35 -16.57 1.27 -22.07
N PRO A 36 -15.41 1.48 -21.44
CA PRO A 36 -14.69 2.73 -21.59
C PRO A 36 -14.26 2.91 -23.06
N PRO A 37 -14.34 4.14 -23.61
CA PRO A 37 -13.83 4.44 -24.93
C PRO A 37 -12.42 3.86 -25.16
N PRO A 38 -12.11 3.31 -26.34
CA PRO A 38 -10.84 2.62 -26.62
C PRO A 38 -9.61 3.50 -26.39
N ARG A 39 -9.77 4.84 -26.50
CA ARG A 39 -8.71 5.80 -26.14
C ARG A 39 -8.23 5.64 -24.69
N PHE A 40 -9.13 5.33 -23.76
CA PHE A 40 -8.80 5.20 -22.35
C PHE A 40 -8.11 3.88 -22.05
N ALA A 41 -8.40 2.83 -22.81
CA ALA A 41 -7.71 1.55 -22.66
C ALA A 41 -6.21 1.63 -23.04
N ALA A 42 -5.86 2.56 -23.93
CA ALA A 42 -4.49 2.76 -24.39
C ALA A 42 -3.69 3.76 -23.53
N MET A 43 -4.34 4.50 -22.64
CA MET A 43 -3.70 5.53 -21.83
C MET A 43 -2.98 4.92 -20.61
N PRO A 44 -1.77 5.39 -20.27
CA PRO A 44 -1.16 5.07 -18.97
C PRO A 44 -2.09 5.45 -17.82
N VAL A 45 -2.11 4.63 -16.77
CA VAL A 45 -2.98 4.84 -15.59
C VAL A 45 -2.80 6.23 -14.98
N ALA A 46 -1.56 6.73 -14.92
CA ALA A 46 -1.28 8.07 -14.42
C ALA A 46 -1.98 9.17 -15.25
N THR A 47 -1.99 9.02 -16.57
CA THR A 47 -2.68 9.93 -17.50
C THR A 47 -4.19 9.81 -17.39
N LEU A 48 -4.72 8.59 -17.23
CA LEU A 48 -6.15 8.36 -16.97
C LEU A 48 -6.62 9.04 -15.69
N LEU A 49 -5.83 8.94 -14.62
CA LEU A 49 -6.13 9.61 -13.36
C LEU A 49 -6.04 11.13 -13.48
N ALA A 50 -5.02 11.64 -14.20
CA ALA A 50 -4.90 13.07 -14.46
C ALA A 50 -6.09 13.61 -15.26
N GLU A 51 -6.51 12.89 -16.30
CA GLU A 51 -7.68 13.23 -17.12
C GLU A 51 -8.99 13.13 -16.30
N ALA A 52 -9.13 12.09 -15.47
CA ALA A 52 -10.29 11.94 -14.57
C ALA A 52 -10.34 13.02 -13.48
N ARG A 53 -9.20 13.63 -13.14
CA ARG A 53 -9.05 14.74 -12.20
C ARG A 53 -9.16 16.11 -12.85
N ALA A 54 -9.08 16.19 -14.18
CA ALA A 54 -9.31 17.43 -14.89
C ALA A 54 -10.69 17.97 -14.48
N PRO A 55 -10.81 19.29 -14.23
CA PRO A 55 -12.08 19.89 -13.85
C PRO A 55 -13.10 19.50 -14.90
N ALA A 56 -14.08 18.69 -14.49
CA ALA A 56 -15.14 18.26 -15.38
C ALA A 56 -15.77 19.53 -15.94
N THR A 57 -15.89 19.63 -17.26
CA THR A 57 -16.69 20.68 -17.87
C THR A 57 -18.03 20.73 -17.16
N LEU A 58 -18.51 21.93 -16.82
CA LEU A 58 -19.68 22.19 -15.94
C LEU A 58 -20.93 21.33 -16.22
N ALA A 59 -21.06 20.75 -17.42
CA ALA A 59 -22.12 19.82 -17.80
C ALA A 59 -22.04 18.41 -17.15
N ASP A 60 -20.86 17.93 -16.77
CA ASP A 60 -20.65 16.60 -16.15
C ASP A 60 -20.63 16.65 -14.61
N ALA A 61 -20.75 17.86 -14.03
CA ALA A 61 -20.65 18.08 -12.59
C ALA A 61 -21.87 17.59 -11.80
N ASP A 62 -23.00 17.32 -12.46
CA ASP A 62 -24.27 16.99 -11.81
C ASP A 62 -24.53 15.48 -11.66
N GLU A 63 -23.64 14.60 -12.11
CA GLU A 63 -23.85 13.15 -11.98
C GLU A 63 -23.30 12.62 -10.62
N PRO A 64 -24.16 12.35 -9.62
CA PRO A 64 -23.73 12.05 -8.24
C PRO A 64 -22.90 10.75 -8.15
N ASP A 65 -23.13 9.81 -9.05
CA ASP A 65 -22.42 8.53 -9.10
C ASP A 65 -20.97 8.69 -9.56
N LEU A 66 -20.68 9.64 -10.46
CA LEU A 66 -19.32 9.97 -10.88
C LEU A 66 -18.53 10.60 -9.74
N ILE A 67 -19.13 11.55 -9.00
CA ILE A 67 -18.50 12.19 -7.84
C ILE A 67 -18.16 11.15 -6.77
N LYS A 68 -19.10 10.23 -6.48
CA LYS A 68 -18.89 9.14 -5.51
C LYS A 68 -17.76 8.21 -5.93
N SER A 69 -17.70 7.86 -7.21
CA SER A 69 -16.66 6.99 -7.77
C SER A 69 -15.28 7.65 -7.74
N ARG A 70 -15.18 8.94 -8.07
CA ARG A 70 -13.94 9.74 -7.96
C ARG A 70 -13.44 9.79 -6.52
N ARG A 71 -14.31 10.13 -5.56
CA ARG A 71 -13.95 10.14 -4.12
C ARG A 71 -13.43 8.79 -3.65
N ARG A 72 -14.12 7.70 -4.02
CA ARG A 72 -13.68 6.34 -3.66
C ARG A 72 -12.31 5.98 -4.23
N LEU A 73 -12.01 6.44 -5.44
CA LEU A 73 -10.71 6.23 -6.08
C LEU A 73 -9.61 7.02 -5.38
N ASP A 74 -9.85 8.31 -5.08
CA ASP A 74 -8.91 9.15 -4.34
C ASP A 74 -8.64 8.62 -2.93
N ASP A 75 -9.68 8.13 -2.24
CA ASP A 75 -9.54 7.51 -0.91
C ASP A 75 -8.68 6.24 -0.96
N ARG A 76 -8.86 5.42 -2.00
CA ARG A 76 -8.06 4.22 -2.22
C ARG A 76 -6.61 4.56 -2.56
N GLU A 77 -6.37 5.54 -3.42
CA GLU A 77 -5.02 6.00 -3.76
C GLU A 77 -4.30 6.53 -2.52
N ARG A 78 -4.97 7.37 -1.72
CA ARG A 78 -4.42 7.87 -0.45
C ARG A 78 -4.19 6.76 0.57
N ALA A 79 -5.06 5.76 0.63
CA ALA A 79 -4.83 4.59 1.47
C ALA A 79 -3.59 3.80 1.01
N LEU A 80 -3.47 3.54 -0.29
CA LEU A 80 -2.35 2.80 -0.87
C LEU A 80 -1.02 3.56 -0.70
N GLN A 81 -1.02 4.88 -0.90
CA GLN A 81 0.16 5.71 -0.66
C GLN A 81 0.60 5.67 0.80
N ARG A 82 -0.34 5.75 1.75
CA ARG A 82 -0.04 5.60 3.19
C ARG A 82 0.50 4.21 3.51
N GLU A 83 0.00 3.17 2.86
CA GLU A 83 0.50 1.80 3.03
C GLU A 83 1.93 1.67 2.50
N ILE A 84 2.21 2.21 1.31
CA ILE A 84 3.56 2.20 0.72
C ILE A 84 4.56 2.94 1.61
N THR A 85 4.23 4.15 2.05
CA THR A 85 5.13 4.94 2.91
C THR A 85 5.34 4.25 4.27
N SER A 86 4.29 3.68 4.85
CA SER A 86 4.39 2.85 6.07
C SER A 86 5.36 1.68 5.88
N LYS A 87 5.25 0.94 4.77
CA LYS A 87 6.14 -0.18 4.45
C LYS A 87 7.59 0.25 4.19
N GLN A 88 7.81 1.43 3.62
CA GLN A 88 9.15 1.99 3.45
C GLN A 88 9.79 2.33 4.79
N HIS A 89 9.06 3.00 5.69
CA HIS A 89 9.55 3.31 7.04
C HIS A 89 9.82 2.05 7.86
N GLU A 90 9.00 1.01 7.70
CA GLU A 90 9.22 -0.29 8.33
C GLU A 90 10.56 -0.90 7.89
N ARG A 91 10.85 -0.96 6.58
CA ARG A 91 12.11 -1.48 6.06
C ARG A 91 13.32 -0.65 6.51
N ALA A 92 13.18 0.67 6.49
CA ALA A 92 14.24 1.59 6.94
C ALA A 92 14.55 1.41 8.42
N ALA A 93 13.52 1.25 9.26
CA ALA A 93 13.71 1.02 10.69
C ALA A 93 14.32 -0.34 11.00
N TYR A 94 13.96 -1.40 10.26
CA TYR A 94 14.63 -2.70 10.41
C TYR A 94 16.12 -2.62 10.04
N ALA A 95 16.47 -1.92 8.96
CA ALA A 95 17.85 -1.69 8.57
C ALA A 95 18.61 -0.83 9.60
N GLY A 96 17.96 0.20 10.16
CA GLY A 96 18.53 1.01 11.24
C GLY A 96 18.75 0.20 12.52
N ALA A 97 17.76 -0.60 12.92
CA ALA A 97 17.84 -1.46 14.09
C ALA A 97 18.94 -2.50 13.97
N SER A 98 19.12 -3.13 12.80
CA SER A 98 20.19 -4.10 12.59
C SER A 98 21.57 -3.44 12.67
N LEU A 99 21.73 -2.23 12.13
CA LEU A 99 22.98 -1.46 12.27
C LEU A 99 23.31 -1.15 13.73
N VAL A 100 22.33 -0.66 14.51
CA VAL A 100 22.53 -0.35 15.93
C VAL A 100 22.82 -1.61 16.74
N ALA A 101 22.16 -2.74 16.42
CA ALA A 101 22.44 -4.02 17.07
C ALA A 101 23.88 -4.50 16.84
N VAL A 102 24.41 -4.35 15.62
CA VAL A 102 25.82 -4.67 15.30
C VAL A 102 26.77 -3.78 16.08
N LEU A 103 26.53 -2.45 16.07
CA LEU A 103 27.35 -1.50 16.84
C LEU A 103 27.33 -1.81 18.35
N CYS A 104 26.17 -2.11 18.89
CA CYS A 104 26.02 -2.52 20.28
C CYS A 104 26.81 -3.79 20.59
N GLY A 105 26.81 -4.77 19.67
CA GLY A 105 27.63 -5.98 19.79
C GLY A 105 29.13 -5.69 19.78
N CYS A 106 29.59 -4.82 18.88
CA CYS A 106 31.00 -4.40 18.82
C CYS A 106 31.45 -3.68 20.09
N VAL A 107 30.66 -2.73 20.61
CA VAL A 107 30.95 -2.01 21.85
C VAL A 107 30.96 -2.97 23.05
N ALA A 108 30.01 -3.90 23.11
CA ALA A 108 29.96 -4.91 24.17
C ALA A 108 31.18 -5.86 24.15
N ALA A 109 31.65 -6.23 22.95
CA ALA A 109 32.85 -7.04 22.78
C ALA A 109 34.12 -6.30 23.23
N LEU A 110 34.28 -5.03 22.85
CA LEU A 110 35.42 -4.19 23.25
C LEU A 110 35.49 -3.99 24.76
N ARG A 111 34.35 -3.67 25.39
CA ARG A 111 34.28 -3.41 26.83
C ARG A 111 34.67 -4.62 27.68
N ARG A 112 34.60 -5.84 27.13
CA ARG A 112 34.77 -7.09 27.88
C ARG A 112 35.93 -7.96 27.43
N GLN A 113 36.96 -7.36 26.84
CA GLN A 113 38.21 -8.07 26.53
C GLN A 113 38.91 -8.74 27.74
N GLY A 114 38.49 -8.47 28.98
CA GLY A 114 39.01 -9.12 30.20
C GLY A 114 37.99 -9.82 31.11
N ALA A 115 36.70 -9.92 30.72
CA ALA A 115 35.67 -10.54 31.55
C ALA A 115 35.36 -11.98 31.12
N LEU A 116 34.85 -12.81 32.05
CA LEU A 116 34.37 -14.16 31.74
C LEU A 116 33.33 -14.09 30.59
N PRO A 117 33.51 -14.84 29.49
CA PRO A 117 32.70 -14.72 28.27
C PRO A 117 31.19 -14.85 28.51
N LEU A 118 30.80 -15.64 29.50
CA LEU A 118 29.41 -15.94 29.81
C LEU A 118 28.61 -14.70 30.24
N THR A 119 29.19 -13.89 31.14
CA THR A 119 28.57 -12.65 31.63
C THR A 119 28.50 -11.60 30.52
N THR A 120 29.44 -11.68 29.57
CA THR A 120 29.48 -10.82 28.39
C THR A 120 28.23 -10.96 27.54
N TYR A 121 27.95 -12.20 27.18
CA TYR A 121 26.81 -12.57 26.35
C TYR A 121 25.48 -12.22 27.00
N LEU A 122 25.31 -12.51 28.29
CA LEU A 122 24.04 -12.28 28.98
C LEU A 122 23.64 -10.80 28.94
N TRP A 123 24.61 -9.91 29.18
CA TRP A 123 24.36 -8.47 29.25
C TRP A 123 24.24 -7.79 27.89
N SER A 124 24.84 -8.32 26.83
CA SER A 124 24.59 -7.82 25.47
C SER A 124 23.25 -8.32 24.91
N PHE A 125 22.77 -9.46 25.41
CA PHE A 125 21.51 -10.05 24.97
C PHE A 125 20.29 -9.24 25.42
N PHE A 126 20.27 -8.70 26.64
CA PHE A 126 19.13 -7.94 27.15
C PHE A 126 18.80 -6.67 26.33
N PRO A 127 19.77 -5.80 25.99
CA PRO A 127 19.51 -4.64 25.14
C PRO A 127 19.03 -5.06 23.74
N ALA A 128 19.65 -6.09 23.16
CA ALA A 128 19.24 -6.61 21.85
C ALA A 128 17.81 -7.16 21.88
N LEU A 129 17.46 -7.93 22.92
CA LEU A 129 16.12 -8.46 23.12
C LEU A 129 15.10 -7.33 23.34
N GLY A 130 15.46 -6.33 24.14
CA GLY A 130 14.65 -5.13 24.35
C GLY A 130 14.33 -4.44 23.02
N ALA A 131 15.34 -4.25 22.16
CA ALA A 131 15.14 -3.68 20.83
C ALA A 131 14.18 -4.50 19.98
N VAL A 132 14.34 -5.82 19.93
CA VAL A 132 13.47 -6.72 19.16
C VAL A 132 12.02 -6.66 19.68
N ILE A 133 11.82 -6.67 20.99
CA ILE A 133 10.49 -6.56 21.61
C ILE A 133 9.86 -5.19 21.30
N THR A 134 10.61 -4.11 21.41
CA THR A 134 10.10 -2.75 21.11
C THR A 134 9.71 -2.62 19.63
N ILE A 135 10.51 -3.18 18.72
CA ILE A 135 10.20 -3.17 17.27
C ILE A 135 8.94 -4.01 17.00
N GLY A 136 8.85 -5.22 17.54
CA GLY A 136 7.68 -6.10 17.37
C GLY A 136 6.40 -5.51 17.96
N ALA A 137 6.48 -4.88 19.14
CA ALA A 137 5.35 -4.16 19.75
C ALA A 137 4.93 -2.94 18.91
N GLY A 138 5.91 -2.23 18.35
CA GLY A 138 5.66 -1.11 17.43
C GLY A 138 4.87 -1.52 16.19
N GLN A 139 5.13 -2.69 15.61
CA GLN A 139 4.37 -3.19 14.46
C GLN A 139 2.90 -3.39 14.76
N GLY A 140 2.57 -4.03 15.89
CA GLY A 140 1.19 -4.25 16.32
C GLY A 140 0.45 -2.93 16.53
N LEU A 141 1.12 -1.93 17.09
CA LEU A 141 0.52 -0.62 17.33
C LEU A 141 0.38 0.23 16.06
N THR A 142 1.29 0.10 15.10
CA THR A 142 1.24 0.85 13.83
C THR A 142 0.04 0.41 12.99
N HIS A 143 -0.31 -0.88 13.03
CA HIS A 143 -1.53 -1.37 12.38
C HIS A 143 -2.82 -0.87 13.03
N ALA A 144 -2.82 -0.67 14.36
CA ALA A 144 -4.01 -0.25 15.10
C ALA A 144 -4.21 1.28 15.12
N VAL A 145 -3.14 2.07 15.23
CA VAL A 145 -3.20 3.51 15.53
C VAL A 145 -2.59 4.37 14.43
N GLY A 146 -1.89 3.78 13.45
CA GLY A 146 -1.28 4.49 12.32
C GLY A 146 0.02 5.21 12.68
N ALA A 147 0.12 6.49 12.30
CA ALA A 147 1.35 7.31 12.43
C ALA A 147 1.99 7.37 13.84
N PRO A 148 1.27 7.30 14.97
CA PRO A 148 1.88 7.24 16.30
C PRO A 148 2.74 5.99 16.52
N GLY A 149 2.43 4.89 15.83
CA GLY A 149 3.26 3.67 15.87
C GLY A 149 4.68 3.91 15.34
N LEU A 150 4.85 4.85 14.40
CA LEU A 150 6.15 5.25 13.88
C LEU A 150 7.03 5.88 14.96
N VAL A 151 6.45 6.73 15.83
CA VAL A 151 7.19 7.39 16.91
C VAL A 151 7.69 6.36 17.92
N LEU A 152 6.87 5.36 18.25
CA LEU A 152 7.27 4.29 19.16
C LEU A 152 8.38 3.42 18.55
N LEU A 153 8.26 3.10 17.27
CA LEU A 153 9.22 2.29 16.52
C LEU A 153 10.58 2.99 16.39
N TRP A 154 10.61 4.28 16.05
CA TRP A 154 11.84 5.08 16.07
C TRP A 154 12.33 5.35 17.49
N GLY A 155 11.44 5.43 18.48
CA GLY A 155 11.78 5.58 19.89
C GLY A 155 12.65 4.44 20.40
N GLY A 156 12.36 3.20 20.02
CA GLY A 156 13.19 2.04 20.33
C GLY A 156 14.60 2.15 19.75
N VAL A 157 14.73 2.50 18.47
CA VAL A 157 16.02 2.67 17.79
C VAL A 157 16.82 3.84 18.39
N ALA A 158 16.16 4.97 18.67
CA ALA A 158 16.77 6.14 19.27
C ALA A 158 17.27 5.86 20.70
N ALA A 159 16.45 5.20 21.52
CA ALA A 159 16.83 4.81 22.88
C ALA A 159 18.04 3.86 22.87
N LEU A 160 18.05 2.87 21.96
CA LEU A 160 19.18 1.95 21.81
C LEU A 160 20.44 2.68 21.34
N SER A 161 20.31 3.61 20.39
CA SER A 161 21.43 4.42 19.88
C SER A 161 22.02 5.30 20.96
N ILE A 162 21.19 5.95 21.78
CA ILE A 162 21.62 6.75 22.92
C ILE A 162 22.35 5.87 23.93
N TYR A 163 21.80 4.70 24.26
CA TYR A 163 22.45 3.75 25.16
C TYR A 163 23.84 3.32 24.64
N THR A 164 23.94 2.93 23.38
CA THR A 164 25.22 2.56 22.75
C THR A 164 26.21 3.73 22.74
N ALA A 165 25.76 4.95 22.44
CA ALA A 165 26.60 6.14 22.45
C ALA A 165 27.12 6.48 23.86
N LEU A 166 26.29 6.33 24.89
CA LEU A 166 26.71 6.54 26.29
C LEU A 166 27.76 5.51 26.72
N GLU A 167 27.57 4.24 26.36
CA GLU A 167 28.54 3.17 26.66
C GLU A 167 29.86 3.38 25.91
N PHE A 168 29.81 3.76 24.64
CA PHE A 168 31.00 4.11 23.86
C PHE A 168 31.75 5.31 24.46
N SER A 169 31.02 6.36 24.85
CA SER A 169 31.60 7.55 25.47
C SER A 169 32.27 7.24 26.81
N ARG A 170 31.72 6.31 27.60
CA ARG A 170 32.36 5.81 28.83
C ARG A 170 33.65 5.05 28.53
N LEU A 171 33.67 4.24 27.47
CA LEU A 171 34.85 3.50 27.05
C LEU A 171 35.98 4.44 26.59
N CYS A 172 35.69 5.45 25.78
CA CYS A 172 36.68 6.41 25.30
C CYS A 172 37.26 7.31 26.40
N ARG A 173 36.61 7.39 27.57
CA ARG A 173 37.07 8.20 28.70
C ARG A 173 38.02 7.44 29.65
N HIS A 174 38.16 6.13 29.46
CA HIS A 174 39.10 5.28 30.19
C HIS A 174 40.29 4.93 29.30
#